data_AF-A0A257JFK1-F1
#
_entry.id   AF-A0A257JFK1-F1
#
_cell.length_a   1.000
_cell.length_b   1.000
_cell.length_c   1.000
_cell.angle_alpha   90.00
_cell.angle_beta   90.00
_cell.angle_gamma   90.00
#
_symmetry.space_group_name_H-M   'P 1'
#
loop_
_entity.id
_entity.type
_entity.pdbx_description
1 polymer ?
#
loop_
_entity_poly.entity_id
_entity_poly.type
_entity_poly.pdbx_seq_one_letter_code
_entity_poly.pdbx_strand_id
1 'polypeptide(L)' 'QVITIETPLGRAMLGKCEGDEVSIQVAPIRQQFEVLRVF' A
#
# COMPACT_ATOMS: atom_id res chain seq x y z
N GLN A 1 -9.49 -6.58 8.55
CA GLN A 1 -9.97 -5.23 8.17
C GLN A 1 -10.09 -5.18 6.65
N VAL A 2 -11.07 -4.47 6.10
CA VAL A 2 -11.23 -4.28 4.65
C VAL A 2 -10.79 -2.86 4.30
N ILE A 3 -10.07 -2.70 3.19
CA ILE A 3 -9.55 -1.42 2.69
C ILE A 3 -10.21 -1.17 1.32
N THR A 4 -10.80 0.01 1.12
CA THR A 4 -11.37 0.38 -0.18
C THR A 4 -10.27 0.83 -1.13
N ILE A 5 -10.48 0.64 -2.44
CA ILE A 5 -9.47 0.96 -3.45
C ILE A 5 -9.26 2.48 -3.61
N GLU A 6 -10.23 3.29 -3.20
CA GLU A 6 -10.15 4.75 -3.23
C GLU A 6 -9.32 5.34 -2.07
N THR A 7 -8.92 4.51 -1.09
CA THR A 7 -8.03 4.96 -0.03
C THR A 7 -6.58 5.12 -0.54
N PRO A 8 -5.74 5.96 0.09
CA PRO A 8 -4.35 6.12 -0.32
C PRO A 8 -3.59 4.78 -0.38
N LEU A 9 -3.79 3.93 0.63
CA LEU A 9 -3.20 2.59 0.66
C LEU A 9 -3.81 1.68 -0.41
N GLY A 10 -5.13 1.66 -0.58
CA GLY A 10 -5.79 0.86 -1.61
C GLY A 10 -5.29 1.15 -3.02
N ARG A 11 -5.12 2.44 -3.38
CA ARG A 11 -4.53 2.83 -4.66
C ARG A 11 -3.06 2.43 -4.78
N ALA A 12 -2.27 2.64 -3.72
CA ALA A 12 -0.84 2.35 -3.75
C ALA A 12 -0.53 0.86 -3.87
N MET A 13 -1.45 -0.01 -3.43
CA MET A 13 -1.36 -1.46 -3.54
C MET A 13 -1.78 -2.01 -4.91
N LEU A 14 -2.45 -1.23 -5.77
CA LEU A 14 -3.03 -1.75 -7.00
C LEU A 14 -1.93 -2.21 -7.97
N GLY A 15 -2.01 -3.48 -8.39
CA GLY A 15 -1.05 -4.09 -9.33
C GLY A 15 0.33 -4.40 -8.72
N LYS A 16 0.50 -4.26 -7.40
CA LYS A 16 1.72 -4.63 -6.69
C LYS A 16 1.78 -6.13 -6.44
N CYS A 17 2.97 -6.69 -6.56
CA CYS A 17 3.29 -8.09 -6.31
C CYS A 17 4.11 -8.25 -5.03
N GLU A 18 4.27 -9.49 -4.57
CA GLU A 18 5.21 -9.83 -3.49
C GLU A 18 6.63 -9.31 -3.79
N GLY A 19 7.26 -8.71 -2.78
CA GLY A 19 8.57 -8.05 -2.85
C GLY A 19 8.53 -6.59 -3.28
N ASP A 20 7.41 -6.07 -3.79
CA ASP A 20 7.32 -4.67 -4.20
C ASP A 20 7.26 -3.71 -3.00
N GLU A 21 7.89 -2.54 -3.14
CA GLU A 21 7.71 -1.45 -2.17
C GLU A 21 6.41 -0.67 -2.45
N VAL A 22 5.73 -0.33 -1.36
CA VAL A 22 4.54 0.52 -1.31
C VAL A 22 4.83 1.71 -0.41
N SER A 23 4.65 2.91 -0.94
CA SER A 23 4.78 4.14 -0.16
C SER A 23 3.49 4.94 -0.18
N ILE A 24 3.11 5.43 1.00
CA ILE A 24 1.93 6.28 1.19
C ILE A 24 2.28 7.51 2.02
N GLN A 25 1.63 8.64 1.70
CA GLN A 25 1.68 9.83 2.53
C GLN A 25 0.48 9.83 3.47
N VAL A 26 0.73 9.87 4.77
CA VAL A 26 -0.30 9.98 5.82
C VAL A 26 0.06 11.14 6.73
N ALA A 27 -0.69 12.23 6.61
CA ALA A 27 -0.39 13.50 7.29
C ALA A 27 1.06 13.97 6.94
N PRO A 28 1.89 14.56 7.82
CA PRO A 28 3.25 14.95 7.41
C PRO A 28 4.21 13.75 7.30
N ILE A 29 3.76 12.52 7.56
CA ILE A 29 4.63 11.34 7.61
C ILE A 29 4.50 10.52 6.32
N ARG A 30 5.65 10.14 5.77
CA ARG A 30 5.74 9.12 4.72
C ARG A 30 5.92 7.76 5.37
N GLN A 31 5.09 6.80 4.97
CA GLN A 31 5.24 5.40 5.35
C GLN A 31 5.70 4.59 4.14
N GLN A 32 6.52 3.57 4.39
CA GLN A 32 7.04 2.65 3.40
C GLN A 32 6.90 1.23 3.91
N PHE A 33 6.46 0.35 3.03
CA PHE A 33 6.21 -1.06 3.32
C PHE A 33 6.70 -1.90 2.15
N GLU A 34 7.07 -3.14 2.46
CA GLU A 34 7.26 -4.18 1.45
C GLU A 34 6.00 -5.05 1.41
N VAL A 35 5.55 -5.40 0.20
CA VAL A 35 4.48 -6.39 0.03
C VAL A 35 5.06 -7.76 0.33
N LEU A 36 4.77 -8.28 1.52
CA LEU A 36 5.32 -9.57 1.91
C LEU A 36 4.69 -10.75 1.17
N ARG A 37 3.38 -10.69 0.89
CA ARG A 37 2.60 -11.75 0.19
C ARG A 37 1.32 -11.20 -0.41
N VAL A 38 0.83 -11.81 -1.49
CA VAL A 38 -0.49 -11.56 -2.11
C VAL A 38 -1.24 -12.89 -2.25
N PHE A 39 -2.54 -12.89 -1.94
CA PHE A 39 -3.42 -14.06 -2.00
C PHE A 39 -4.68 -13.78 -2.82
#